data_AF-A0A2V9FYG8-F1
#
_entry.id   AF-A0A2V9FYG8-F1
#
_cell.length_a   1.000
_cell.length_b   1.000
_cell.length_c   1.000
_cell.angle_alpha   90.00
_cell.angle_beta   90.00
_cell.angle_gamma   90.00
#
_symmetry.space_group_name_H-M   'P 1'
#
loop_
_entity.id
_entity.type
_entity.pdbx_description
1 polymer ?
#
loop_
_entity_poly.entity_id
_entity_poly.type
_entity_poly.pdbx_seq_one_letter_code
_entity_poly.pdbx_strand_id
1 'polypeptide(L)'
;MYRIVLACKGVPPHAGAAGARDISKEFTHRPWHANVTCVWDGSQLILQAENDSDSNGLALVDEFSDAISACIQGGFDGNIEILSIQESTSDYRRSGS
;
A
#
# COMPACT_ATOMS: atom_id res chain seq x y z
N MET A 1 -14.43 -6.14 -2.24
CA MET A 1 -13.25 -5.64 -1.51
C MET A 1 -12.00 -6.35 -2.00
N TYR A 2 -10.97 -5.58 -2.32
CA TYR A 2 -9.65 -6.02 -2.73
C TYR A 2 -8.66 -5.75 -1.60
N ARG A 3 -7.89 -6.76 -1.22
CA ARG A 3 -6.72 -6.60 -0.35
C ARG A 3 -5.48 -6.65 -1.22
N ILE A 4 -4.74 -5.55 -1.25
CA ILE A 4 -3.58 -5.38 -2.14
C ILE A 4 -2.33 -5.26 -1.28
N VAL A 5 -1.25 -5.89 -1.74
CA VAL A 5 0.08 -5.76 -1.14
C VAL A 5 1.05 -5.26 -2.22
N LEU A 6 1.74 -4.17 -1.94
CA LEU A 6 2.75 -3.55 -2.79
C LEU A 6 4.12 -3.61 -2.11
N ALA A 7 5.16 -3.66 -2.94
CA ALA A 7 6.54 -3.45 -2.51
C ALA A 7 7.15 -2.25 -3.23
N CYS A 8 7.90 -1.40 -2.52
CA CYS A 8 8.78 -0.41 -3.13
C CYS A 8 10.24 -0.77 -2.85
N LYS A 9 10.97 -1.11 -3.92
CA LYS A 9 12.40 -1.44 -3.93
C LYS A 9 13.24 -0.20 -4.23
N GLY A 10 14.53 -0.26 -3.89
CA GLY A 10 15.49 0.83 -4.14
C GLY A 10 15.44 1.95 -3.09
N VAL A 11 14.59 1.81 -2.08
CA VAL A 11 14.49 2.75 -0.96
C VAL A 11 15.83 2.80 -0.22
N PRO A 12 16.42 3.98 0.00
CA PRO A 12 17.65 4.10 0.78
C PRO A 12 17.48 3.50 2.19
N PRO A 13 18.36 2.59 2.65
CA PRO A 13 18.16 1.90 3.92
C PRO A 13 18.00 2.82 5.14
N HIS A 14 18.67 3.98 5.12
CA HIS A 14 18.58 4.97 6.20
C HIS A 14 17.20 5.68 6.24
N ALA A 15 16.45 5.66 5.15
CA ALA A 15 15.13 6.28 5.03
C ALA A 15 13.99 5.28 5.27
N GLY A 16 14.21 3.98 5.09
CA GLY A 16 13.16 2.96 5.06
C GLY A 16 12.22 2.96 6.29
N ALA A 17 12.77 2.83 7.50
CA ALA A 17 11.96 2.78 8.72
C ALA A 17 11.21 4.10 9.02
N ALA A 18 11.82 5.24 8.71
CA ALA A 18 11.18 6.54 8.87
C ALA A 18 10.06 6.73 7.83
N GLY A 19 10.35 6.43 6.56
CA GLY A 19 9.39 6.50 5.46
C GLY A 19 8.18 5.60 5.69
N ALA A 20 8.36 4.36 6.17
CA ALA A 20 7.25 3.46 6.48
C ALA A 20 6.27 4.05 7.51
N ARG A 21 6.79 4.66 8.57
CA ARG A 21 5.98 5.34 9.59
C ARG A 21 5.24 6.54 9.01
N ASP A 22 5.94 7.37 8.25
CA ASP A 22 5.39 8.63 7.74
C ASP A 22 4.33 8.36 6.65
N ILE A 23 4.56 7.37 5.78
CA ILE A 23 3.57 6.87 4.82
C ILE A 23 2.36 6.29 5.53
N SER A 24 2.54 5.48 6.58
CA SER A 24 1.42 4.95 7.36
C SER A 24 0.54 6.08 7.93
N LYS A 25 1.15 7.18 8.37
CA LYS A 25 0.44 8.37 8.84
C LYS A 25 -0.27 9.09 7.69
N GLU A 26 0.38 9.25 6.55
CA GLU A 26 -0.21 9.90 5.37
C GLU A 26 -1.48 9.19 4.89
N PHE A 27 -1.48 7.85 4.90
CA PHE A 27 -2.67 7.06 4.52
C PHE A 27 -3.87 7.24 5.47
N THR A 28 -3.69 7.79 6.69
CA THR A 28 -4.82 8.13 7.57
C THR A 28 -5.72 9.23 6.99
N HIS A 29 -5.23 9.99 6.00
CA HIS A 29 -5.98 11.02 5.29
C HIS A 29 -6.79 10.48 4.09
N ARG A 30 -6.72 9.18 3.79
CA ARG A 30 -7.39 8.53 2.66
C ARG A 30 -8.49 7.56 3.14
N PRO A 31 -9.71 8.06 3.43
CA PRO A 31 -10.76 7.26 4.07
C PRO A 31 -11.31 6.11 3.21
N TRP A 32 -10.96 6.05 1.92
CA TRP A 32 -11.33 4.95 1.02
C TRP A 32 -10.41 3.73 1.12
N HIS A 33 -9.34 3.80 1.91
CA HIS A 33 -8.52 2.64 2.28
C HIS A 33 -8.80 2.20 3.71
N ALA A 34 -8.88 0.89 3.92
CA ALA A 34 -8.99 0.26 5.21
C ALA A 34 -7.77 -0.64 5.49
N ASN A 35 -7.55 -0.97 6.77
CA ASN A 35 -6.53 -1.91 7.22
C ASN A 35 -5.12 -1.63 6.65
N VAL A 36 -4.79 -0.34 6.54
CA VAL A 36 -3.53 0.10 5.93
C VAL A 36 -2.36 -0.15 6.87
N THR A 37 -1.31 -0.80 6.35
CA THR A 37 -0.03 -0.94 7.05
C THR A 37 1.11 -0.70 6.08
N CYS A 38 2.06 0.16 6.43
CA CYS A 38 3.33 0.28 5.72
C CYS A 38 4.49 -0.09 6.65
N VAL A 39 5.32 -1.04 6.24
CA VAL A 39 6.46 -1.52 7.03
C VAL A 39 7.75 -1.54 6.21
N TRP A 40 8.88 -1.41 6.89
CA TRP A 40 10.20 -1.64 6.33
C TRP A 40 10.68 -3.04 6.71
N ASP A 41 11.01 -3.88 5.75
CA ASP A 41 11.47 -5.25 6.00
C ASP A 41 13.00 -5.39 6.13
N GLY A 42 13.73 -4.28 6.05
CA GLY A 42 15.19 -4.24 5.98
C GLY A 42 15.73 -3.97 4.57
N SER A 43 14.89 -4.07 3.54
CA SER A 43 15.29 -3.94 2.13
C SER A 43 14.29 -3.19 1.24
N GLN A 44 12.99 -3.28 1.52
CA GLN A 44 11.92 -2.64 0.76
C GLN A 44 10.79 -2.18 1.69
N LEU A 45 10.04 -1.18 1.22
CA LEU A 45 8.78 -0.82 1.87
C LEU A 45 7.70 -1.80 1.42
N ILE A 46 6.93 -2.33 2.35
CA ILE A 46 5.75 -3.15 2.08
C ILE A 46 4.52 -2.37 2.50
N LEU A 47 3.64 -2.06 1.55
CA LEU A 47 2.33 -1.45 1.82
C LEU A 47 1.25 -2.51 1.64
N GLN A 48 0.35 -2.62 2.61
CA GLN A 48 -0.91 -3.33 2.46
C GLN A 48 -2.06 -2.36 2.66
N ALA A 49 -3.10 -2.46 1.85
CA ALA A 49 -4.37 -1.75 2.03
C ALA A 49 -5.54 -2.57 1.48
N GLU A 50 -6.73 -2.26 1.97
CA GLU A 50 -8.00 -2.79 1.47
C GLU A 50 -8.86 -1.67 0.91
N ASN A 51 -9.49 -1.89 -0.25
CA ASN A 51 -10.46 -0.96 -0.82
C ASN A 51 -11.50 -1.69 -1.69
N ASP A 52 -12.55 -1.01 -2.13
CA ASP A 52 -13.67 -1.62 -2.88
C ASP A 52 -13.60 -1.46 -4.39
N SER A 53 -12.58 -0.78 -4.92
CA SER A 53 -12.59 -0.34 -6.34
C SER A 53 -11.30 -0.59 -7.11
N ASP A 54 -10.27 -1.19 -6.49
CA ASP A 54 -8.96 -1.37 -7.09
C ASP A 54 -8.68 -2.84 -7.45
N SER A 55 -9.39 -3.35 -8.46
CA SER A 55 -9.29 -4.75 -8.88
C SER A 55 -7.95 -5.13 -9.51
N ASN A 56 -7.14 -4.14 -9.90
CA ASN A 56 -5.85 -4.32 -10.55
C ASN A 56 -4.68 -3.68 -9.77
N GLY A 57 -4.94 -3.08 -8.61
CA GLY A 57 -3.94 -2.47 -7.74
C GLY A 57 -3.37 -1.15 -8.23
N LEU A 58 -3.80 -0.63 -9.38
CA LEU A 58 -3.18 0.54 -10.02
C LEU A 58 -3.48 1.84 -9.27
N ALA A 59 -4.66 1.95 -8.64
CA ALA A 59 -4.99 3.13 -7.85
C ALA A 59 -4.10 3.23 -6.60
N LEU A 60 -3.91 2.10 -5.90
CA LEU A 60 -3.03 2.06 -4.73
C LEU A 60 -1.55 2.29 -5.11
N VAL A 61 -1.12 1.84 -6.29
CA VAL A 61 0.24 2.10 -6.80
C VAL A 61 0.48 3.60 -6.96
N ASP A 62 -0.47 4.31 -7.59
CA ASP A 62 -0.39 5.76 -7.79
C ASP A 62 -0.29 6.51 -6.45
N GLU A 63 -1.20 6.22 -5.53
CA GLU A 63 -1.24 6.88 -4.22
C GLU A 63 -0.04 6.52 -3.33
N PHE A 64 0.51 5.31 -3.48
CA PHE A 64 1.73 4.92 -2.77
C PHE A 64 2.95 5.66 -3.33
N SER A 65 3.02 5.86 -4.65
CA SER A 65 4.06 6.66 -5.30
C SER A 65 4.04 8.11 -4.82
N ASP A 66 2.86 8.71 -4.73
CA ASP A 66 2.67 10.06 -4.18
C ASP A 66 3.12 10.13 -2.71
N ALA A 67 2.72 9.15 -1.89
CA ALA A 67 3.09 9.11 -0.48
C ALA A 67 4.62 8.94 -0.30
N ILE A 68 5.27 8.10 -1.10
CA ILE A 68 6.73 7.94 -1.12
C ILE A 68 7.40 9.27 -1.46
N SER A 69 6.94 9.93 -2.52
CA SER A 69 7.50 11.22 -2.98
C SER A 69 7.36 12.32 -1.93
N ALA A 70 6.27 12.32 -1.17
CA ALA A 70 6.06 13.25 -0.07
C ALA A 70 6.91 12.92 1.17
N CYS A 71 7.04 11.64 1.53
CA CYS A 71 7.63 11.22 2.80
C CYS A 71 9.14 10.97 2.74
N ILE A 72 9.69 10.62 1.58
CA ILE A 72 11.12 10.28 1.42
C ILE A 72 11.82 11.36 0.60
N GLN A 73 12.60 12.17 1.30
CA GLN A 73 13.32 13.30 0.73
C GLN A 73 14.57 12.85 -0.06
N GLY A 74 14.99 13.67 -1.02
CA GLY A 74 16.19 13.45 -1.83
C GLY A 74 15.98 12.62 -3.09
N GLY A 75 14.82 11.95 -3.21
CA GLY A 75 14.51 11.07 -4.33
C GLY A 75 15.40 9.82 -4.37
N PHE A 76 14.95 8.79 -5.08
CA PHE A 76 15.73 7.58 -5.34
C PHE A 76 15.20 6.87 -6.59
N ASP A 77 16.05 6.07 -7.22
CA ASP A 77 15.67 5.22 -8.34
C ASP A 77 15.04 3.94 -7.80
N GLY A 78 13.73 4.01 -7.57
CA GLY A 78 12.93 2.94 -6.98
C GLY A 78 11.93 2.33 -7.94
N ASN A 79 11.44 1.14 -7.60
CA ASN A 79 10.40 0.45 -8.37
C ASN A 79 9.28 -0.02 -7.44
N ILE A 80 8.03 0.20 -7.85
CA ILE A 80 6.85 -0.32 -7.15
C ILE A 80 6.36 -1.57 -7.87
N GLU A 81 6.15 -2.64 -7.10
CA GLU A 81 5.64 -3.93 -7.60
C GLU A 81 4.38 -4.31 -6.84
N ILE A 82 3.39 -4.84 -7.56
CA ILE A 82 2.22 -5.47 -6.96
C ILE A 82 2.61 -6.90 -6.57
N LEU A 83 2.67 -7.18 -5.26
CA LEU A 83 2.98 -8.51 -4.76
C LEU A 83 1.75 -9.43 -4.76
N SER A 84 0.58 -8.90 -4.42
CA SER A 84 -0.66 -9.67 -4.46
C SER A 84 -1.89 -8.77 -4.55
N ILE A 85 -2.93 -9.27 -5.21
CA ILE A 85 -4.29 -8.73 -5.16
C ILE A 85 -5.20 -9.90 -4.77
N GLN A 86 -5.93 -9.74 -3.67
CA GLN A 86 -6.90 -10.74 -3.21
C GLN A 86 -8.29 -10.11 -3.27
N GLU A 87 -9.13 -10.61 -4.16
CA GLU A 87 -10.56 -10.30 -4.13
C GLU A 87 -11.20 -11.14 -3.02
N SER A 88 -11.74 -10.45 -2.01
CA SER A 88 -12.63 -11.10 -1.06
C SER A 88 -14.04 -11.00 -1.61
N THR A 89 -14.59 -12.14 -2.04
CA THR A 89 -16.04 -12.26 -2.19
C THR A 89 -16.62 -12.14 -0.79
N SER A 90 -17.22 -10.99 -0.47
CA SER A 90 -18.15 -10.93 0.66
C SER A 90 -19.16 -12.04 0.43
N ASP A 91 -19.17 -13.07 1.28
CA ASP A 91 -20.13 -14.17 1.28
C ASP A 91 -21.52 -13.62 1.66
N TYR A 92 -22.10 -12.81 0.78
CA TYR A 92 -23.46 -12.28 0.91
C TYR A 92 -24.34 -13.05 -0.08
N ARG A 93 -24.81 -14.22 0.37
CA ARG A 93 -26.08 -14.92 0.05
C ARG A 93 -25.89 -16.44 -0.13
N ARG A 94 -25.96 -17.18 0.98
CA ARG A 94 -26.70 -18.46 1.06
C ARG A 94 -27.35 -18.61 2.42
N SER A 95 -28.35 -17.77 2.68
CA SER A 95 -29.39 -18.04 3.68
C SER A 95 -30.67 -17.37 3.21
N GLY A 96 -31.21 -17.88 2.12
CA GLY A 96 -32.54 -17.52 1.62
C GLY A 96 -33.39 -18.79 1.60
N SER A 97 -34.18 -18.92 2.67
CA SER A 97 -35.43 -19.67 2.86
C SER A 97 -35.52 -21.14 2.42
#